data_AF-A0A933N9I3-F1
#
_entry.id   AF-A0A933N9I3-F1
#
_cell.length_a   1.000
_cell.length_b   1.000
_cell.length_c   1.000
_cell.angle_alpha   90.00
_cell.angle_beta   90.00
_cell.angle_gamma   90.00
#
_symmetry.space_group_name_H-M   'P 1'
#
loop_
_entity.id
_entity.type
_entity.pdbx_description
1 polymer ?
#
loop_
_entity_poly.entity_id
_entity_poly.type
_entity_poly.pdbx_seq_one_letter_code
_entity_poly.pdbx_strand_id
1 'polypeptide(L)'
;MSPDPCLAMADALHDAKPWSFLHHMIGDPLRLLGLYTRTNPARMVTAVRKELVDLDHRALASLENQPGEQAEAARKLLSGAIDHAIFPRDDLQTLAAGADPALAEELGVWIEKHRALERRLSWLLDTRGTKNRLPRLDPEKDCDEIWCYVRYAFRPEHVWGLWGNAIERIAQIEATSTFFHSTGEAEASPVRRTEDTAIFYAYFFNWGPDTYHGRKAIERMNQIHGRYFIHNDGMKYVLLNAAFTILDGLELIGHRELSDTERLGYFHAQVNMGKAMNIQGLTHDWDEMYSWFGQLNRLFHGYSPQKRRMFFAIEDAFDRKMKTPKPLTKLRQMFAFAGMDPAYQECLGVRSSNLRRSISRKMFWVAAKLRDLLPPEPDAQSLTTYLTYPDGVDVEDLGVKERSARMPSACPFSGSAIGAIEGRSRAFPEAQVPLLTAGDAVQPELPTVDWVEVHRHDKPDDLWVVFDGHVYDLSAFAKNHPGGLQVLVRGNRKDMTRAYAAAKHTELTKVFALNFRIARIAPAPSEEDPQGEPAGAEAAPA
;
A
#
# COMPACT_ATOMS: atom_id res chain seq x y z
N MET A 1 7.24 -20.05 35.02
CA MET A 1 7.43 -18.62 34.74
C MET A 1 6.06 -17.95 34.81
N SER A 2 5.98 -16.70 35.29
CA SER A 2 4.74 -15.90 35.15
C SER A 2 4.45 -15.70 33.66
N PRO A 3 3.17 -15.66 33.22
CA PRO A 3 2.86 -15.29 31.85
C PRO A 3 3.37 -13.88 31.55
N ASP A 4 3.83 -13.66 30.31
CA ASP A 4 4.21 -12.33 29.83
C ASP A 4 3.00 -11.39 29.90
N PRO A 5 3.14 -10.13 30.37
CA PRO A 5 2.04 -9.16 30.44
C PRO A 5 1.29 -8.99 29.11
N CYS A 6 1.99 -8.99 27.97
CA CYS A 6 1.37 -8.87 26.65
C CYS A 6 0.50 -10.09 26.33
N LEU A 7 0.97 -11.30 26.66
CA LEU A 7 0.18 -12.52 26.48
C LEU A 7 -0.99 -12.58 27.45
N ALA A 8 -0.79 -12.20 28.72
CA ALA A 8 -1.86 -12.15 29.71
C ALA A 8 -3.00 -11.23 29.27
N MET A 9 -2.69 -10.09 28.64
CA MET A 9 -3.70 -9.20 28.05
C MET A 9 -4.49 -9.87 26.91
N ALA A 10 -3.80 -10.61 26.04
CA ALA A 10 -4.44 -11.35 24.94
C ALA A 10 -5.26 -12.55 25.42
N ASP A 11 -4.79 -13.28 26.43
CA ASP A 11 -5.47 -14.44 27.02
C ASP A 11 -6.71 -14.00 27.83
N ALA A 12 -6.63 -12.89 28.56
CA ALA A 12 -7.80 -12.33 29.26
C ALA A 12 -8.96 -12.04 28.30
N LEU A 13 -8.66 -11.71 27.03
CA LEU A 13 -9.66 -11.56 25.99
C LEU A 13 -10.26 -12.90 25.54
N HIS A 14 -9.42 -13.93 25.40
CA HIS A 14 -9.85 -15.28 25.04
C HIS A 14 -10.79 -15.88 26.10
N ASP A 15 -10.47 -15.63 27.38
CA ASP A 15 -11.17 -16.18 28.53
C ASP A 15 -12.41 -15.36 28.94
N ALA A 16 -12.49 -14.10 28.52
CA ALA A 16 -13.68 -13.30 28.69
C ALA A 16 -14.85 -13.96 27.93
N LYS A 17 -15.70 -14.71 28.65
CA LYS A 17 -16.91 -15.38 28.14
C LYS A 17 -17.62 -14.45 27.17
N PRO A 18 -17.54 -14.69 25.87
CA PRO A 18 -17.94 -13.66 24.97
C PRO A 18 -19.42 -13.90 24.68
N TRP A 19 -20.13 -12.80 24.45
CA TRP A 19 -21.48 -12.79 23.90
C TRP A 19 -22.61 -12.98 24.92
N SER A 20 -22.86 -11.90 25.67
CA SER A 20 -24.17 -11.64 26.27
C SER A 20 -25.30 -11.76 25.23
N PHE A 21 -26.52 -12.03 25.68
CA PHE A 21 -27.74 -12.01 24.84
C PHE A 21 -27.80 -10.79 23.89
N LEU A 22 -27.31 -9.63 24.32
CA LEU A 22 -27.23 -8.40 23.53
C LEU A 22 -26.33 -8.52 22.29
N HIS A 23 -25.22 -9.27 22.36
CA HIS A 23 -24.34 -9.46 21.19
C HIS A 23 -25.00 -10.28 20.09
N HIS A 24 -25.80 -11.29 20.44
CA HIS A 24 -26.55 -12.07 19.45
C HIS A 24 -27.74 -11.29 18.89
N MET A 25 -28.44 -10.53 19.75
CA MET A 25 -29.62 -9.74 19.33
C MET A 25 -29.27 -8.50 18.50
N ILE A 26 -28.15 -7.84 18.79
CA ILE A 26 -27.77 -6.55 18.20
C ILE A 26 -26.49 -6.68 17.36
N GLY A 27 -25.46 -7.32 17.89
CA GLY A 27 -24.15 -7.45 17.24
C GLY A 27 -24.15 -8.31 15.98
N ASP A 28 -24.79 -9.49 15.99
CA ASP A 28 -24.84 -10.37 14.80
C ASP A 28 -25.56 -9.73 13.60
N PRO A 29 -26.72 -9.07 13.75
CA PRO A 29 -27.34 -8.30 12.67
C PRO A 29 -26.46 -7.14 12.18
N LEU A 30 -25.83 -6.39 13.09
CA LEU A 30 -24.91 -5.30 12.70
C LEU A 30 -23.68 -5.84 11.96
N ARG A 31 -23.21 -7.03 12.30
CA ARG A 31 -22.09 -7.71 11.61
C ARG A 31 -22.45 -8.11 10.20
N LEU A 32 -23.65 -8.65 9.99
CA LEU A 32 -24.17 -8.95 8.64
C LEU A 32 -24.28 -7.69 7.78
N LEU A 33 -24.51 -6.55 8.41
CA LEU A 33 -24.53 -5.23 7.77
C LEU A 33 -23.14 -4.58 7.67
N GLY A 34 -22.05 -5.24 8.07
CA GLY A 34 -20.70 -4.64 8.06
C GLY A 34 -20.55 -3.43 9.01
N LEU A 35 -21.49 -3.22 9.92
CA LEU A 35 -21.46 -2.18 10.95
C LEU A 35 -20.71 -2.64 12.22
N TYR A 36 -20.28 -3.90 12.23
CA TYR A 36 -19.67 -4.58 13.37
C TYR A 36 -18.66 -5.63 12.91
N THR A 37 -17.53 -5.80 13.60
CA THR A 37 -16.48 -6.77 13.25
C THR A 37 -16.00 -7.49 14.50
N ARG A 38 -15.77 -8.81 14.40
CA ARG A 38 -15.20 -9.58 15.50
C ARG A 38 -13.72 -9.84 15.26
N THR A 39 -12.88 -9.36 16.17
CA THR A 39 -11.50 -9.83 16.32
C THR A 39 -11.55 -11.26 16.84
N ASN A 40 -10.80 -12.19 16.23
CA ASN A 40 -10.71 -13.55 16.73
C ASN A 40 -9.69 -13.60 17.89
N PRO A 41 -10.10 -13.88 19.15
CA PRO A 41 -9.18 -13.87 20.29
C PRO A 41 -8.01 -14.86 20.14
N ALA A 42 -8.24 -16.02 19.52
CA ALA A 42 -7.18 -16.99 19.28
C ALA A 42 -6.11 -16.46 18.32
N ARG A 43 -6.51 -15.66 17.31
CA ARG A 43 -5.54 -15.01 16.40
C ARG A 43 -4.73 -13.94 17.11
N MET A 44 -5.32 -13.23 18.07
CA MET A 44 -4.61 -12.24 18.88
C MET A 44 -3.49 -12.89 19.69
N VAL A 45 -3.78 -13.99 20.38
CA VAL A 45 -2.77 -14.74 21.15
C VAL A 45 -1.63 -15.19 20.23
N THR A 46 -1.94 -15.77 19.06
CA THR A 46 -0.93 -16.20 18.09
C THR A 46 -0.07 -15.03 17.59
N ALA A 47 -0.68 -13.88 17.28
CA ALA A 47 0.05 -12.70 16.84
C ALA A 47 0.98 -12.16 17.93
N VAL A 48 0.52 -12.06 19.17
CA VAL A 48 1.35 -11.61 20.30
C VAL A 48 2.51 -12.58 20.56
N ARG A 49 2.31 -13.90 20.41
CA ARG A 49 3.41 -14.87 20.51
C ARG A 49 4.49 -14.62 19.45
N LYS A 50 4.10 -14.37 18.19
CA LYS A 50 5.05 -14.02 17.12
C LYS A 50 5.83 -12.74 17.46
N GLU A 51 5.17 -11.74 18.03
CA GLU A 51 5.81 -10.48 18.45
C GLU A 51 6.88 -10.69 19.53
N LEU A 52 6.56 -11.47 20.57
CA LEU A 52 7.50 -11.72 21.67
C LEU A 52 8.71 -12.54 21.20
N VAL A 53 8.48 -13.59 20.42
CA VAL A 53 9.55 -14.42 19.84
C VAL A 53 10.48 -13.58 18.95
N ASP A 54 9.92 -12.72 18.08
CA ASP A 54 10.71 -11.81 17.27
C ASP A 54 11.50 -10.79 18.11
N LEU A 55 10.89 -10.26 19.17
CA LEU A 55 11.54 -9.32 20.06
C LEU A 55 12.74 -9.96 20.78
N ASP A 56 12.58 -11.17 21.30
CA ASP A 56 13.65 -11.93 21.94
C ASP A 56 14.78 -12.26 20.95
N HIS A 57 14.46 -12.71 19.74
CA HIS A 57 15.46 -13.01 18.72
C HIS A 57 16.28 -11.77 18.34
N ARG A 58 15.64 -10.62 18.17
CA ARG A 58 16.35 -9.38 17.82
C ARG A 58 17.17 -8.83 18.99
N ALA A 59 16.64 -8.92 20.22
CA ALA A 59 17.40 -8.59 21.42
C ALA A 59 18.63 -9.49 21.55
N LEU A 60 18.49 -10.80 21.35
CA LEU A 60 19.59 -11.75 21.39
C LEU A 60 20.66 -11.43 20.33
N ALA A 61 20.24 -11.15 19.09
CA ALA A 61 21.14 -10.79 18.00
C ALA A 61 21.92 -9.49 18.29
N SER A 62 21.29 -8.49 18.91
CA SER A 62 21.97 -7.25 19.30
C SER A 62 23.10 -7.46 20.32
N LEU A 63 23.00 -8.53 21.11
CA LEU A 63 23.97 -8.88 22.16
C LEU A 63 25.02 -9.88 21.72
N GLU A 64 24.99 -10.41 20.49
CA GLU A 64 25.83 -11.54 20.06
C GLU A 64 27.34 -11.25 20.23
N ASN A 65 27.76 -10.01 19.99
CA ASN A 65 29.16 -9.59 20.06
C ASN A 65 29.52 -8.83 21.36
N GLN A 66 28.59 -8.69 22.30
CA GLN A 66 28.83 -7.98 23.57
C GLN A 66 29.63 -8.87 24.54
N PRO A 67 30.85 -8.49 24.95
CA PRO A 67 31.63 -9.28 25.89
C PRO A 67 31.12 -9.11 27.34
N GLY A 68 31.53 -10.00 28.23
CA GLY A 68 31.28 -9.88 29.67
C GLY A 68 30.20 -10.81 30.22
N GLU A 69 30.29 -11.04 31.54
CA GLU A 69 29.43 -12.00 32.25
C GLU A 69 27.96 -11.57 32.24
N GLN A 70 27.68 -10.27 32.33
CA GLN A 70 26.32 -9.75 32.31
C GLN A 70 25.67 -9.83 30.92
N ALA A 71 26.44 -9.62 29.85
CA ALA A 71 25.97 -9.82 28.49
C ALA A 71 25.64 -11.31 28.24
N GLU A 72 26.47 -12.22 28.75
CA GLU A 72 26.19 -13.66 28.68
C GLU A 72 24.95 -14.05 29.48
N ALA A 73 24.77 -13.48 30.68
CA ALA A 73 23.57 -13.68 31.47
C ALA A 73 22.30 -13.20 30.74
N ALA A 74 22.35 -12.02 30.10
CA ALA A 74 21.25 -11.50 29.30
C ALA A 74 20.93 -12.40 28.10
N ARG A 75 21.95 -12.86 27.36
CA ARG A 75 21.77 -13.83 26.25
C ARG A 75 21.10 -15.11 26.73
N LYS A 76 21.52 -15.64 27.88
CA LYS A 76 20.94 -16.85 28.47
C LYS A 76 19.47 -16.66 28.85
N LEU A 77 19.11 -15.53 29.46
CA LEU A 77 17.72 -15.20 29.77
C LEU A 77 16.86 -15.14 28.51
N LEU A 78 17.29 -14.38 27.50
CA LEU A 78 16.57 -14.25 26.24
C LEU A 78 16.41 -15.60 25.54
N SER A 79 17.50 -16.36 25.39
CA SER A 79 17.47 -17.67 24.71
C SER A 79 16.53 -18.67 25.39
N GLY A 80 16.49 -18.70 26.73
CA GLY A 80 15.60 -19.58 27.49
C GLY A 80 14.14 -19.15 27.48
N ALA A 81 13.83 -17.91 27.08
CA ALA A 81 12.49 -17.38 27.10
C ALA A 81 11.75 -17.49 25.74
N ILE A 82 12.50 -17.62 24.64
CA ILE A 82 11.98 -17.78 23.27
C ILE A 82 10.96 -18.93 23.16
N ASP A 83 11.29 -20.13 23.66
CA ASP A 83 10.43 -21.31 23.57
C ASP A 83 9.10 -21.15 24.33
N HIS A 84 9.03 -20.17 25.22
CA HIS A 84 7.85 -19.85 26.02
C HIS A 84 7.11 -18.61 25.51
N ALA A 85 7.65 -17.89 24.52
CA ALA A 85 7.19 -16.59 24.05
C ALA A 85 7.01 -15.61 25.23
N ILE A 86 8.05 -15.45 26.04
CA ILE A 86 8.08 -14.52 27.18
C ILE A 86 9.28 -13.60 27.01
N PHE A 87 9.09 -12.29 27.11
CA PHE A 87 10.22 -11.38 27.15
C PHE A 87 10.63 -11.13 28.62
N PRO A 88 11.85 -11.48 29.05
CA PRO A 88 12.27 -11.45 30.47
C PRO A 88 12.58 -10.02 30.97
N ARG A 89 11.61 -9.11 30.84
CA ARG A 89 11.77 -7.67 31.07
C ARG A 89 12.38 -7.32 32.43
N ASP A 90 11.83 -7.86 33.51
CA ASP A 90 12.21 -7.48 34.87
C ASP A 90 13.61 -7.99 35.23
N ASP A 91 13.96 -9.19 34.73
CA ASP A 91 15.29 -9.77 34.88
C ASP A 91 16.34 -8.96 34.10
N LEU A 92 16.02 -8.57 32.85
CA LEU A 92 16.88 -7.70 32.04
C LEU A 92 17.03 -6.31 32.66
N GLN A 93 15.98 -5.75 33.27
CA GLN A 93 16.05 -4.47 33.95
C GLN A 93 16.96 -4.54 35.20
N THR A 94 16.91 -5.65 35.92
CA THR A 94 17.80 -5.91 37.06
C THR A 94 19.25 -6.05 36.60
N LEU A 95 19.50 -6.77 35.49
CA LEU A 95 20.84 -6.86 34.90
C LEU A 95 21.36 -5.51 34.44
N ALA A 96 20.54 -4.71 33.76
CA ALA A 96 20.91 -3.39 33.25
C ALA A 96 21.33 -2.43 34.39
N ALA A 97 20.70 -2.52 35.56
CA ALA A 97 21.04 -1.68 36.71
C ALA A 97 22.45 -1.94 37.28
N GLY A 98 22.99 -3.14 37.09
CA GLY A 98 24.34 -3.51 37.49
C GLY A 98 25.36 -3.52 36.34
N ALA A 99 24.91 -3.28 35.11
CA ALA A 99 25.73 -3.40 33.91
C ALA A 99 26.62 -2.18 33.65
N ASP A 100 27.63 -2.35 32.79
CA ASP A 100 28.31 -1.20 32.22
C ASP A 100 27.33 -0.34 31.39
N PRO A 101 27.63 0.96 31.19
CA PRO A 101 26.69 1.87 30.54
C PRO A 101 26.26 1.46 29.12
N ALA A 102 27.13 0.82 28.34
CA ALA A 102 26.82 0.44 26.97
C ALA A 102 25.85 -0.74 26.92
N LEU A 103 26.07 -1.76 27.76
CA LEU A 103 25.13 -2.87 27.89
C LEU A 103 23.80 -2.41 28.51
N ALA A 104 23.84 -1.52 29.51
CA ALA A 104 22.63 -0.98 30.13
C ALA A 104 21.75 -0.20 29.13
N GLU A 105 22.38 0.59 28.24
CA GLU A 105 21.70 1.30 27.16
C GLU A 105 21.05 0.32 26.17
N GLU A 106 21.80 -0.68 25.70
CA GLU A 106 21.30 -1.69 24.76
C GLU A 106 20.10 -2.47 25.33
N LEU A 107 20.21 -2.97 26.57
CA LEU A 107 19.11 -3.64 27.25
C LEU A 107 17.90 -2.71 27.45
N GLY A 108 18.16 -1.43 27.76
CA GLY A 108 17.13 -0.40 27.89
C GLY A 108 16.30 -0.22 26.62
N VAL A 109 16.91 -0.27 25.43
CA VAL A 109 16.22 -0.20 24.14
C VAL A 109 15.20 -1.33 24.00
N TRP A 110 15.59 -2.57 24.31
CA TRP A 110 14.71 -3.73 24.16
C TRP A 110 13.59 -3.77 25.23
N ILE A 111 13.91 -3.38 26.46
CA ILE A 111 12.92 -3.21 27.53
C ILE A 111 11.85 -2.20 27.12
N GLU A 112 12.25 -1.08 26.52
CA GLU A 112 11.29 -0.06 26.09
C GLU A 112 10.46 -0.53 24.87
N LYS A 113 11.04 -1.32 23.95
CA LYS A 113 10.28 -1.94 22.86
C LYS A 113 9.21 -2.91 23.38
N HIS A 114 9.51 -3.71 24.41
CA HIS A 114 8.51 -4.55 25.07
C HIS A 114 7.39 -3.72 25.72
N ARG A 115 7.74 -2.66 26.46
CA ARG A 115 6.76 -1.74 27.05
C ARG A 115 5.89 -1.05 25.98
N ALA A 116 6.49 -0.70 24.84
CA ALA A 116 5.75 -0.12 23.71
C ALA A 116 4.73 -1.10 23.12
N LEU A 117 5.09 -2.38 23.00
CA LEU A 117 4.15 -3.45 22.61
C LEU A 117 3.01 -3.59 23.62
N GLU A 118 3.31 -3.60 24.92
CA GLU A 118 2.28 -3.68 25.98
C GLU A 118 1.31 -2.49 25.90
N ARG A 119 1.83 -1.26 25.79
CA ARG A 119 1.01 -0.05 25.60
C ARG A 119 0.12 -0.17 24.38
N ARG A 120 0.66 -0.71 23.28
CA ARG A 120 -0.07 -0.89 22.02
C ARG A 120 -1.24 -1.85 22.11
N LEU A 121 -1.01 -3.00 22.75
CA LEU A 121 -2.07 -3.95 23.04
C LEU A 121 -3.16 -3.30 23.91
N SER A 122 -2.80 -2.38 24.81
CA SER A 122 -3.77 -1.67 25.65
C SER A 122 -4.84 -0.93 24.84
N TRP A 123 -4.48 -0.20 23.76
CA TRP A 123 -5.49 0.52 22.97
C TRP A 123 -6.17 -0.36 21.91
N LEU A 124 -5.52 -1.44 21.46
CA LEU A 124 -6.17 -2.40 20.56
C LEU A 124 -7.24 -3.22 21.28
N LEU A 125 -7.02 -3.54 22.56
CA LEU A 125 -7.91 -4.37 23.36
C LEU A 125 -8.94 -3.56 24.16
N ASP A 126 -8.60 -2.34 24.61
CA ASP A 126 -9.50 -1.42 25.31
C ASP A 126 -9.70 -0.10 24.53
N THR A 127 -10.57 -0.16 23.52
CA THR A 127 -10.92 0.99 22.68
C THR A 127 -11.68 2.10 23.43
N ARG A 128 -12.30 1.80 24.58
CA ARG A 128 -12.94 2.81 25.45
C ARG A 128 -11.90 3.56 26.29
N GLY A 129 -10.85 2.88 26.74
CA GLY A 129 -9.70 3.49 27.39
C GLY A 129 -9.08 4.59 26.52
N THR A 130 -8.87 4.32 25.23
CA THR A 130 -8.33 5.30 24.28
C THR A 130 -9.18 6.57 24.19
N LYS A 131 -10.51 6.45 24.15
CA LYS A 131 -11.42 7.61 24.13
C LYS A 131 -11.17 8.56 25.31
N ASN A 132 -10.91 8.01 26.49
CA ASN A 132 -10.69 8.80 27.70
C ASN A 132 -9.30 9.45 27.73
N ARG A 133 -8.31 8.81 27.08
CA ARG A 133 -6.93 9.33 26.97
C ARG A 133 -6.80 10.39 25.87
N LEU A 134 -7.66 10.36 24.84
CA LEU A 134 -7.59 11.23 23.67
C LEU A 134 -7.28 12.71 23.96
N PRO A 135 -7.88 13.39 24.96
CA PRO A 135 -7.56 14.80 25.24
C PRO A 135 -6.11 15.06 25.72
N ARG A 136 -5.36 14.02 26.07
CA ARG A 136 -3.97 14.08 26.55
C ARG A 136 -2.97 13.53 25.55
N LEU A 137 -3.44 12.94 24.44
CA LEU A 137 -2.58 12.38 23.41
C LEU A 137 -1.99 13.50 22.56
N ASP A 138 -0.71 13.38 22.25
CA ASP A 138 -0.02 14.23 21.29
C ASP A 138 -0.32 13.72 19.88
N PRO A 139 -0.83 14.56 18.96
CA PRO A 139 -1.25 14.10 17.64
C PRO A 139 -0.10 13.51 16.83
N GLU A 140 1.14 13.99 17.00
CA GLU A 140 2.27 13.51 16.22
C GLU A 140 2.91 12.24 16.84
N LYS A 141 3.09 12.23 18.16
CA LYS A 141 3.75 11.11 18.87
C LYS A 141 2.84 9.92 19.09
N ASP A 142 1.56 10.16 19.36
CA ASP A 142 0.56 9.13 19.66
C ASP A 142 -0.33 8.83 18.43
N CYS A 143 0.14 9.17 17.23
CA CYS A 143 -0.63 9.12 15.99
C CYS A 143 -1.23 7.73 15.70
N ASP A 144 -0.53 6.64 16.04
CA ASP A 144 -0.99 5.27 15.81
C ASP A 144 -2.18 4.90 16.71
N GLU A 145 -2.14 5.32 17.98
CA GLU A 145 -3.27 5.15 18.92
C GLU A 145 -4.48 5.97 18.45
N ILE A 146 -4.24 7.21 18.01
CA ILE A 146 -5.28 8.10 17.48
C ILE A 146 -5.87 7.52 16.20
N TRP A 147 -5.06 7.03 15.27
CA TRP A 147 -5.53 6.42 14.02
C TRP A 147 -6.44 5.22 14.29
N CYS A 148 -6.02 4.32 15.19
CA CYS A 148 -6.82 3.16 15.59
C CYS A 148 -8.15 3.61 16.20
N TYR A 149 -8.12 4.64 17.06
CA TYR A 149 -9.31 5.17 17.69
C TYR A 149 -10.28 5.83 16.70
N VAL A 150 -9.82 6.69 15.80
CA VAL A 150 -10.66 7.36 14.80
C VAL A 150 -11.34 6.30 13.94
N ARG A 151 -10.58 5.32 13.47
CA ARG A 151 -11.12 4.25 12.64
C ARG A 151 -12.11 3.36 13.40
N TYR A 152 -11.91 3.11 14.69
CA TYR A 152 -12.90 2.47 15.56
C TYR A 152 -14.16 3.32 15.75
N ALA A 153 -13.99 4.60 16.10
CA ALA A 153 -15.06 5.53 16.44
C ALA A 153 -16.01 5.79 15.26
N PHE A 154 -15.46 5.85 14.04
CA PHE A 154 -16.18 6.08 12.78
C PHE A 154 -16.24 4.84 11.89
N ARG A 155 -16.15 3.63 12.48
CA ARG A 155 -16.12 2.36 11.74
C ARG A 155 -17.26 2.22 10.73
N PRO A 156 -18.54 2.51 11.05
CA PRO A 156 -19.64 2.43 10.07
C PRO A 156 -19.40 3.29 8.84
N GLU A 157 -19.02 4.56 9.01
CA GLU A 157 -18.74 5.50 7.94
C GLU A 157 -17.56 5.02 7.08
N HIS A 158 -16.51 4.53 7.75
CA HIS A 158 -15.32 4.00 7.10
C HIS A 158 -15.65 2.80 6.19
N VAL A 159 -16.40 1.81 6.69
CA VAL A 159 -16.73 0.57 5.96
C VAL A 159 -17.72 0.81 4.81
N TRP A 160 -18.73 1.68 5.01
CA TRP A 160 -19.85 1.78 4.08
C TRP A 160 -19.62 2.69 2.87
N GLY A 161 -18.52 3.43 2.82
CA GLY A 161 -18.23 4.26 1.66
C GLY A 161 -16.87 4.92 1.66
N LEU A 162 -16.36 5.38 2.81
CA LEU A 162 -15.15 6.21 2.80
C LEU A 162 -13.90 5.43 2.39
N TRP A 163 -13.78 4.17 2.81
CA TRP A 163 -12.67 3.32 2.39
C TRP A 163 -12.72 3.00 0.89
N GLY A 164 -13.91 2.66 0.37
CA GLY A 164 -14.12 2.45 -1.07
C GLY A 164 -13.76 3.71 -1.87
N ASN A 165 -14.27 4.86 -1.45
CA ASN A 165 -13.96 6.16 -2.03
C ASN A 165 -12.46 6.43 -2.05
N ALA A 166 -11.75 6.20 -0.95
CA ALA A 166 -10.30 6.39 -0.89
C ALA A 166 -9.57 5.51 -1.92
N ILE A 167 -9.93 4.24 -2.03
CA ILE A 167 -9.26 3.34 -2.99
C ILE A 167 -9.63 3.68 -4.44
N GLU A 168 -10.90 3.90 -4.73
CA GLU A 168 -11.38 4.12 -6.09
C GLU A 168 -10.98 5.50 -6.61
N ARG A 169 -10.76 6.48 -5.71
CA ARG A 169 -10.25 7.81 -6.10
C ARG A 169 -8.83 7.75 -6.64
N ILE A 170 -8.02 6.79 -6.21
CA ILE A 170 -6.67 6.57 -6.78
C ILE A 170 -6.74 6.28 -8.29
N ALA A 171 -7.75 5.52 -8.71
CA ALA A 171 -7.97 5.19 -10.11
C ALA A 171 -8.44 6.39 -10.96
N GLN A 172 -8.58 7.58 -10.36
CA GLN A 172 -8.90 8.80 -11.10
C GLN A 172 -7.70 9.54 -11.67
N ILE A 173 -6.49 9.26 -11.18
CA ILE A 173 -5.29 9.70 -11.88
C ILE A 173 -5.16 8.84 -13.13
N GLU A 174 -5.16 9.46 -14.29
CA GLU A 174 -5.09 8.76 -15.58
C GLU A 174 -3.88 7.85 -15.66
N ALA A 175 -2.71 8.32 -15.22
CA ALA A 175 -1.49 7.52 -15.21
C ALA A 175 -1.56 6.33 -14.23
N THR A 176 -2.14 6.48 -13.04
CA THR A 176 -2.31 5.37 -12.09
C THR A 176 -3.35 4.36 -12.58
N SER A 177 -4.47 4.85 -13.14
CA SER A 177 -5.49 4.02 -13.79
C SER A 177 -4.89 3.21 -14.94
N THR A 178 -4.06 3.86 -15.74
CA THR A 178 -3.31 3.24 -16.84
C THR A 178 -2.37 2.16 -16.31
N PHE A 179 -1.60 2.45 -15.26
CA PHE A 179 -0.72 1.46 -14.62
C PHE A 179 -1.51 0.23 -14.15
N PHE A 180 -2.64 0.43 -13.45
CA PHE A 180 -3.50 -0.68 -13.03
C PHE A 180 -4.03 -1.50 -14.20
N HIS A 181 -4.45 -0.85 -15.29
CA HIS A 181 -4.91 -1.55 -16.47
C HIS A 181 -3.80 -2.37 -17.14
N SER A 182 -2.60 -1.79 -17.29
CA SER A 182 -1.45 -2.49 -17.90
C SER A 182 -1.03 -3.71 -17.09
N THR A 183 -1.12 -3.66 -15.75
CA THR A 183 -0.88 -4.85 -14.93
C THR A 183 -2.03 -5.86 -14.97
N GLY A 184 -3.28 -5.43 -15.16
CA GLY A 184 -4.47 -6.29 -15.19
C GLY A 184 -4.92 -6.86 -13.84
N GLU A 185 -4.14 -6.68 -12.77
CA GLU A 185 -4.39 -7.26 -11.45
C GLU A 185 -5.68 -6.72 -10.81
N ALA A 186 -5.93 -5.42 -10.97
CA ALA A 186 -7.13 -4.76 -10.44
C ALA A 186 -8.42 -5.26 -11.11
N GLU A 187 -8.36 -5.67 -12.38
CA GLU A 187 -9.51 -6.18 -13.13
C GLU A 187 -9.75 -7.66 -12.86
N ALA A 188 -8.67 -8.44 -12.72
CA ALA A 188 -8.74 -9.87 -12.46
C ALA A 188 -9.17 -10.20 -11.02
N SER A 189 -8.76 -9.38 -10.04
CA SER A 189 -8.99 -9.65 -8.62
C SER A 189 -9.34 -8.39 -7.80
N PRO A 190 -10.34 -7.58 -8.21
CA PRO A 190 -10.64 -6.27 -7.61
C PRO A 190 -10.89 -6.33 -6.10
N VAL A 191 -11.67 -7.31 -5.63
CA VAL A 191 -11.98 -7.43 -4.21
C VAL A 191 -10.73 -7.79 -3.40
N ARG A 192 -9.94 -8.76 -3.88
CA ARG A 192 -8.70 -9.17 -3.19
C ARG A 192 -7.73 -7.99 -3.10
N ARG A 193 -7.52 -7.23 -4.18
CA ARG A 193 -6.61 -6.08 -4.19
C ARG A 193 -7.04 -4.97 -3.22
N THR A 194 -8.35 -4.75 -3.11
CA THR A 194 -8.93 -3.78 -2.17
C THR A 194 -8.78 -4.24 -0.71
N GLU A 195 -9.03 -5.52 -0.43
CA GLU A 195 -8.85 -6.10 0.91
C GLU A 195 -7.37 -6.16 1.30
N ASP A 196 -6.47 -6.57 0.40
CA ASP A 196 -5.01 -6.56 0.64
C ASP A 196 -4.54 -5.18 1.12
N THR A 197 -5.00 -4.12 0.46
CA THR A 197 -4.67 -2.73 0.82
C THR A 197 -5.17 -2.42 2.23
N ALA A 198 -6.41 -2.78 2.56
CA ALA A 198 -6.98 -2.56 3.89
C ALA A 198 -6.23 -3.32 4.99
N ILE A 199 -5.80 -4.55 4.69
CA ILE A 199 -5.09 -5.41 5.63
C ILE A 199 -3.66 -4.91 5.83
N PHE A 200 -2.96 -4.43 4.79
CA PHE A 200 -1.66 -3.79 4.94
C PHE A 200 -1.72 -2.57 5.86
N TYR A 201 -2.70 -1.69 5.64
CA TYR A 201 -2.95 -0.53 6.51
C TYR A 201 -3.19 -1.00 7.95
N ALA A 202 -4.07 -1.99 8.13
CA ALA A 202 -4.40 -2.49 9.46
C ALA A 202 -3.19 -3.10 10.17
N TYR A 203 -2.35 -3.89 9.48
CA TYR A 203 -1.14 -4.43 10.09
C TYR A 203 -0.16 -3.33 10.48
N PHE A 204 0.08 -2.36 9.61
CA PHE A 204 0.99 -1.26 9.91
C PHE A 204 0.49 -0.44 11.11
N PHE A 205 -0.76 0.04 11.10
CA PHE A 205 -1.24 0.92 12.16
C PHE A 205 -1.58 0.20 13.46
N ASN A 206 -2.09 -1.04 13.40
CA ASN A 206 -2.35 -1.80 14.63
C ASN A 206 -1.04 -2.13 15.33
N TRP A 207 0.01 -2.55 14.61
CA TRP A 207 1.24 -3.09 15.21
C TRP A 207 2.41 -2.10 15.24
N GLY A 208 2.49 -1.15 14.32
CA GLY A 208 3.53 -0.11 14.27
C GLY A 208 4.86 -0.58 13.69
N PRO A 209 5.74 0.35 13.28
CA PRO A 209 6.96 0.01 12.52
C PRO A 209 8.04 -0.75 13.32
N ASP A 210 7.95 -0.81 14.65
CA ASP A 210 8.96 -1.47 15.50
C ASP A 210 8.66 -2.93 15.83
N THR A 211 7.45 -3.40 15.52
CA THR A 211 6.94 -4.75 15.81
C THR A 211 7.06 -5.66 14.60
N TYR A 212 7.04 -6.97 14.82
CA TYR A 212 7.17 -7.98 13.77
C TYR A 212 6.18 -7.73 12.64
N HIS A 213 4.88 -7.66 12.97
CA HIS A 213 3.84 -7.56 11.95
C HIS A 213 3.90 -6.23 11.19
N GLY A 214 4.17 -5.12 11.88
CA GLY A 214 4.26 -3.82 11.21
C GLY A 214 5.49 -3.69 10.31
N ARG A 215 6.65 -4.23 10.71
CA ARG A 215 7.83 -4.33 9.82
C ARG A 215 7.54 -5.19 8.61
N LYS A 216 6.99 -6.39 8.82
CA LYS A 216 6.66 -7.32 7.73
C LYS A 216 5.63 -6.72 6.76
N ALA A 217 4.69 -5.90 7.25
CA ALA A 217 3.76 -5.15 6.41
C ALA A 217 4.49 -4.18 5.45
N ILE A 218 5.40 -3.36 5.98
CA ILE A 218 6.15 -2.39 5.18
C ILE A 218 7.14 -3.09 4.25
N GLU A 219 7.89 -4.07 4.73
CA GLU A 219 8.80 -4.86 3.91
C GLU A 219 8.06 -5.47 2.72
N ARG A 220 6.92 -6.10 2.96
CA ARG A 220 6.12 -6.73 1.92
C ARG A 220 5.55 -5.71 0.94
N MET A 221 5.05 -4.58 1.43
CA MET A 221 4.54 -3.50 0.60
C MET A 221 5.65 -2.89 -0.27
N ASN A 222 6.85 -2.68 0.28
CA ASN A 222 8.02 -2.20 -0.44
C ASN A 222 8.52 -3.23 -1.47
N GLN A 223 8.48 -4.53 -1.18
CA GLN A 223 8.78 -5.57 -2.17
C GLN A 223 7.80 -5.56 -3.35
N ILE A 224 6.50 -5.39 -3.08
CA ILE A 224 5.48 -5.36 -4.14
C ILE A 224 5.67 -4.12 -5.02
N HIS A 225 5.87 -2.95 -4.42
CA HIS A 225 6.09 -1.71 -5.16
C HIS A 225 7.45 -1.66 -5.86
N GLY A 226 8.49 -2.25 -5.29
CA GLY A 226 9.85 -2.27 -5.84
C GLY A 226 9.95 -2.90 -7.22
N ARG A 227 9.05 -3.84 -7.55
CA ARG A 227 8.99 -4.52 -8.86
C ARG A 227 8.70 -3.59 -10.05
N TYR A 228 8.34 -2.34 -9.78
CA TYR A 228 7.99 -1.33 -10.76
C TYR A 228 8.74 -0.03 -10.48
N PHE A 229 9.08 0.70 -11.54
CA PHE A 229 9.48 2.10 -11.41
C PHE A 229 8.23 2.94 -11.16
N ILE A 230 8.16 3.57 -9.99
CA ILE A 230 7.03 4.41 -9.58
C ILE A 230 7.56 5.80 -9.23
N HIS A 231 6.90 6.83 -9.76
CA HIS A 231 7.24 8.21 -9.48
C HIS A 231 6.84 8.61 -8.04
N ASN A 232 7.68 9.38 -7.35
CA ASN A 232 7.46 9.82 -5.98
C ASN A 232 6.10 10.51 -5.78
N ASP A 233 5.77 11.49 -6.61
CA ASP A 233 4.49 12.21 -6.50
C ASP A 233 3.27 11.31 -6.71
N GLY A 234 3.40 10.24 -7.50
CA GLY A 234 2.34 9.24 -7.64
C GLY A 234 2.10 8.50 -6.32
N MET A 235 3.17 8.04 -5.67
CA MET A 235 3.10 7.39 -4.36
C MET A 235 2.59 8.35 -3.28
N LYS A 236 3.12 9.58 -3.24
CA LYS A 236 2.73 10.64 -2.30
C LYS A 236 1.24 10.98 -2.44
N TYR A 237 0.74 11.11 -3.67
CA TYR A 237 -0.68 11.35 -3.90
C TYR A 237 -1.55 10.20 -3.40
N VAL A 238 -1.19 8.95 -3.73
CA VAL A 238 -1.96 7.77 -3.30
C VAL A 238 -2.05 7.69 -1.78
N LEU A 239 -0.95 7.93 -1.09
CA LEU A 239 -0.90 7.98 0.37
C LEU A 239 -1.80 9.07 0.94
N LEU A 240 -1.63 10.32 0.48
CA LEU A 240 -2.41 11.47 0.98
C LEU A 240 -3.89 11.36 0.63
N ASN A 241 -4.23 10.72 -0.49
CA ASN A 241 -5.60 10.40 -0.85
C ASN A 241 -6.25 9.46 0.17
N ALA A 242 -5.52 8.43 0.63
CA ALA A 242 -6.00 7.55 1.71
C ALA A 242 -6.18 8.29 3.06
N ALA A 243 -5.50 9.41 3.28
CA ALA A 243 -5.70 10.26 4.44
C ALA A 243 -6.90 11.20 4.26
N PHE A 244 -6.79 12.12 3.30
CA PHE A 244 -7.70 13.26 3.18
C PHE A 244 -9.07 12.88 2.63
N THR A 245 -9.19 11.88 1.75
CA THR A 245 -10.53 11.42 1.31
C THR A 245 -11.36 10.88 2.47
N ILE A 246 -10.72 10.23 3.44
CA ILE A 246 -11.40 9.73 4.64
C ILE A 246 -11.76 10.90 5.56
N LEU A 247 -10.80 11.80 5.84
CA LEU A 247 -11.04 12.96 6.72
C LEU A 247 -12.11 13.90 6.17
N ASP A 248 -12.02 14.31 4.91
CA ASP A 248 -13.03 15.14 4.22
C ASP A 248 -14.39 14.42 4.22
N GLY A 249 -14.39 13.11 3.98
CA GLY A 249 -15.59 12.30 4.00
C GLY A 249 -16.27 12.24 5.37
N LEU A 250 -15.49 12.16 6.45
CA LEU A 250 -16.00 12.21 7.82
C LEU A 250 -16.60 13.56 8.16
N GLU A 251 -16.07 14.67 7.64
CA GLU A 251 -16.72 15.99 7.79
C GLU A 251 -18.07 16.05 7.05
N LEU A 252 -18.22 15.31 5.95
CA LEU A 252 -19.46 15.27 5.19
C LEU A 252 -20.54 14.38 5.82
N ILE A 253 -20.19 13.19 6.31
CA ILE A 253 -21.17 12.17 6.74
C ILE A 253 -20.96 11.62 8.15
N GLY A 254 -19.90 12.01 8.84
CA GLY A 254 -19.60 11.57 10.20
C GLY A 254 -20.75 11.83 11.17
N HIS A 255 -20.99 10.89 12.08
CA HIS A 255 -21.99 11.04 13.14
C HIS A 255 -21.70 12.19 14.12
N ARG A 256 -20.46 12.68 14.13
CA ARG A 256 -19.97 13.85 14.87
C ARG A 256 -18.78 14.46 14.13
N GLU A 257 -18.39 15.66 14.54
CA GLU A 257 -17.16 16.29 14.08
C GLU A 257 -15.92 15.61 14.68
N LEU A 258 -14.83 15.67 13.91
CA LEU A 258 -13.49 15.29 14.37
C LEU A 258 -12.92 16.44 15.19
N SER A 259 -12.31 16.10 16.32
CA SER A 259 -11.44 17.04 17.04
C SER A 259 -10.13 17.26 16.27
N ASP A 260 -9.43 18.36 16.58
CA ASP A 260 -8.15 18.65 15.94
C ASP A 260 -7.10 17.57 16.23
N THR A 261 -7.07 17.02 17.45
CA THR A 261 -6.21 15.88 17.81
C THR A 261 -6.49 14.67 16.94
N GLU A 262 -7.75 14.33 16.70
CA GLU A 262 -8.13 13.21 15.84
C GLU A 262 -7.74 13.45 14.38
N ARG A 263 -8.01 14.65 13.87
CA ARG A 263 -7.70 15.03 12.48
C ARG A 263 -6.20 14.97 12.23
N LEU A 264 -5.41 15.63 13.08
CA LEU A 264 -3.96 15.70 12.97
C LEU A 264 -3.32 14.34 13.21
N GLY A 265 -3.74 13.61 14.25
CA GLY A 265 -3.16 12.30 14.55
C GLY A 265 -3.40 11.27 13.45
N TYR A 266 -4.61 11.27 12.85
CA TYR A 266 -4.87 10.41 11.69
C TYR A 266 -3.96 10.75 10.50
N PHE A 267 -3.71 12.03 10.25
CA PHE A 267 -2.82 12.51 9.19
C PHE A 267 -1.34 12.17 9.47
N HIS A 268 -0.84 12.43 10.67
CA HIS A 268 0.55 12.14 11.02
C HIS A 268 0.87 10.65 10.96
N ALA A 269 -0.08 9.78 11.32
CA ALA A 269 0.08 8.34 11.15
C ALA A 269 0.31 7.98 9.67
N GLN A 270 -0.45 8.57 8.76
CA GLN A 270 -0.29 8.36 7.32
C GLN A 270 1.05 8.86 6.81
N VAL A 271 1.53 10.00 7.31
CA VAL A 271 2.88 10.52 7.01
C VAL A 271 3.97 9.52 7.45
N ASN A 272 3.84 8.94 8.65
CA ASN A 272 4.80 7.94 9.16
C ASN A 272 4.84 6.68 8.30
N MET A 273 3.67 6.19 7.85
CA MET A 273 3.62 5.08 6.89
C MET A 273 4.32 5.43 5.57
N GLY A 274 4.06 6.62 5.03
CA GLY A 274 4.69 7.07 3.80
C GLY A 274 6.21 7.18 3.89
N LYS A 275 6.72 7.67 5.03
CA LYS A 275 8.18 7.68 5.32
C LYS A 275 8.75 6.26 5.38
N ALA A 276 8.03 5.31 5.99
CA ALA A 276 8.43 3.89 6.01
C ALA A 276 8.42 3.24 4.60
N MET A 277 7.65 3.82 3.67
CA MET A 277 7.65 3.49 2.24
C MET A 277 8.62 4.38 1.43
N ASN A 278 9.63 4.98 2.04
CA ASN A 278 10.64 5.83 1.37
C ASN A 278 10.07 6.97 0.50
N ILE A 279 8.83 7.42 0.73
CA ILE A 279 8.22 8.50 -0.02
C ILE A 279 8.85 9.83 0.43
N GLN A 280 9.36 10.58 -0.54
CA GLN A 280 10.08 11.83 -0.34
C GLN A 280 9.13 13.02 -0.24
N GLY A 281 9.55 14.05 0.49
CA GLY A 281 8.84 15.31 0.61
C GLY A 281 7.54 15.23 1.42
N LEU A 282 7.41 14.25 2.31
CA LEU A 282 6.32 14.19 3.30
C LEU A 282 6.69 14.99 4.54
N THR A 283 5.81 15.90 4.96
CA THR A 283 5.96 16.68 6.19
C THR A 283 4.77 16.45 7.11
N HIS A 284 4.94 16.75 8.40
CA HIS A 284 3.83 16.78 9.37
C HIS A 284 3.07 18.12 9.31
N ASP A 285 3.33 18.98 8.33
CA ASP A 285 2.55 20.20 8.13
C ASP A 285 1.27 19.88 7.35
N TRP A 286 0.12 20.06 8.03
CA TRP A 286 -1.19 19.81 7.44
C TRP A 286 -1.46 20.71 6.23
N ASP A 287 -1.22 22.01 6.35
CA ASP A 287 -1.58 23.00 5.33
C ASP A 287 -0.73 22.82 4.08
N GLU A 288 0.56 22.52 4.25
CA GLU A 288 1.48 22.19 3.16
C GLU A 288 0.98 20.96 2.38
N MET A 289 0.74 19.84 3.09
CA MET A 289 0.34 18.59 2.45
C MET A 289 -1.06 18.65 1.85
N TYR A 290 -2.02 19.32 2.51
CA TYR A 290 -3.38 19.49 2.00
C TYR A 290 -3.41 20.43 0.79
N SER A 291 -2.64 21.52 0.80
CA SER A 291 -2.48 22.41 -0.35
C SER A 291 -1.89 21.69 -1.55
N TRP A 292 -0.80 20.92 -1.34
CA TRP A 292 -0.17 20.12 -2.38
C TRP A 292 -1.15 19.09 -2.97
N PHE A 293 -1.86 18.35 -2.11
CA PHE A 293 -2.88 17.39 -2.53
C PHE A 293 -4.01 18.06 -3.31
N GLY A 294 -4.50 19.20 -2.84
CA GLY A 294 -5.52 20.00 -3.50
C GLY A 294 -5.10 20.51 -4.89
N GLN A 295 -3.83 20.90 -5.07
CA GLN A 295 -3.29 21.30 -6.37
C GLN A 295 -3.32 20.15 -7.38
N LEU A 296 -2.86 18.95 -6.99
CA LEU A 296 -2.94 17.78 -7.86
C LEU A 296 -4.38 17.39 -8.17
N ASN A 297 -5.28 17.44 -7.20
CA ASN A 297 -6.71 17.18 -7.44
C ASN A 297 -7.30 18.10 -8.50
N ARG A 298 -6.94 19.39 -8.50
CA ARG A 298 -7.39 20.34 -9.52
C ARG A 298 -6.83 20.01 -10.91
N LEU A 299 -5.60 19.48 -11.00
CA LEU A 299 -5.03 19.06 -12.28
C LEU A 299 -5.72 17.83 -12.87
N PHE A 300 -6.15 16.89 -12.02
CA PHE A 300 -6.85 15.68 -12.44
C PHE A 300 -8.38 15.82 -12.44
N HIS A 301 -8.89 17.01 -12.12
CA HIS A 301 -10.30 17.36 -12.12
C HIS A 301 -10.87 17.19 -13.53
N GLY A 302 -12.04 16.56 -13.63
CA GLY A 302 -12.78 16.47 -14.87
C GLY A 302 -13.41 15.11 -15.08
N TYR A 303 -14.60 15.15 -15.68
CA TYR A 303 -15.33 13.95 -16.05
C TYR A 303 -14.52 13.11 -17.05
N SER A 304 -14.46 11.79 -16.80
CA SER A 304 -13.94 10.83 -17.76
C SER A 304 -14.81 9.56 -17.78
N PRO A 305 -15.25 9.11 -18.97
CA PRO A 305 -15.96 7.84 -19.10
C PRO A 305 -15.18 6.65 -18.55
N GLN A 306 -13.85 6.66 -18.67
CA GLN A 306 -12.99 5.58 -18.14
C GLN A 306 -13.00 5.56 -16.61
N LYS A 307 -12.80 6.73 -15.98
CA LYS A 307 -12.83 6.86 -14.50
C LYS A 307 -14.16 6.36 -13.94
N ARG A 308 -15.27 6.75 -14.58
CA ARG A 308 -16.62 6.29 -14.21
C ARG A 308 -16.77 4.77 -14.35
N ARG A 309 -16.35 4.19 -15.48
CA ARG A 309 -16.44 2.73 -15.71
C ARG A 309 -15.67 1.95 -14.66
N MET A 310 -14.44 2.37 -14.34
CA MET A 310 -13.60 1.69 -13.36
C MET A 310 -14.22 1.70 -11.96
N PHE A 311 -14.72 2.85 -11.52
CA PHE A 311 -15.42 3.01 -10.25
C PHE A 311 -16.57 1.99 -10.11
N PHE A 312 -17.50 1.99 -11.07
CA PHE A 312 -18.66 1.08 -11.00
C PHE A 312 -18.28 -0.39 -11.18
N ALA A 313 -17.20 -0.71 -11.90
CA ALA A 313 -16.75 -2.09 -12.05
C ALA A 313 -16.25 -2.68 -10.73
N ILE A 314 -15.57 -1.88 -9.90
CA ILE A 314 -15.10 -2.30 -8.57
C ILE A 314 -16.29 -2.47 -7.62
N GLU A 315 -17.16 -1.48 -7.53
CA GLU A 315 -18.43 -1.53 -6.77
C GLU A 315 -19.25 -2.79 -7.11
N ASP A 316 -19.46 -3.06 -8.40
CA ASP A 316 -20.21 -4.22 -8.86
C ASP A 316 -19.50 -5.55 -8.54
N ALA A 317 -18.17 -5.58 -8.58
CA ALA A 317 -17.40 -6.77 -8.21
C ALA A 317 -17.54 -7.09 -6.72
N PHE A 318 -17.56 -6.08 -5.87
CA PHE A 318 -17.84 -6.22 -4.43
C PHE A 318 -19.23 -6.77 -4.17
N ASP A 319 -20.26 -6.15 -4.75
CA ASP A 319 -21.64 -6.57 -4.53
C ASP A 319 -21.91 -7.98 -5.04
N ARG A 320 -21.31 -8.37 -6.19
CA ARG A 320 -21.36 -9.76 -6.68
C ARG A 320 -20.71 -10.73 -5.71
N LYS A 321 -19.51 -10.41 -5.19
CA LYS A 321 -18.80 -11.29 -4.26
C LYS A 321 -19.54 -11.46 -2.93
N MET A 322 -20.16 -10.38 -2.44
CA MET A 322 -20.98 -10.39 -1.22
C MET A 322 -22.38 -10.96 -1.42
N LYS A 323 -22.80 -11.24 -2.66
CA LYS A 323 -24.19 -11.61 -3.00
C LYS A 323 -25.20 -10.56 -2.48
N THR A 324 -24.82 -9.29 -2.52
CA THR A 324 -25.61 -8.17 -1.97
C THR A 324 -26.92 -8.03 -2.76
N PRO A 325 -28.10 -8.02 -2.10
CA PRO A 325 -29.36 -7.74 -2.77
C PRO A 325 -29.38 -6.32 -3.38
N LYS A 326 -29.99 -6.16 -4.56
CA LYS A 326 -30.04 -4.86 -5.28
C LYS A 326 -30.49 -3.64 -4.43
N PRO A 327 -31.49 -3.75 -3.53
CA PRO A 327 -31.85 -2.63 -2.66
C PRO A 327 -30.70 -2.19 -1.74
N LEU A 328 -29.91 -3.14 -1.25
CA LEU A 328 -28.78 -2.88 -0.36
C LEU A 328 -27.58 -2.31 -1.12
N THR A 329 -27.34 -2.75 -2.37
CA THR A 329 -26.38 -2.11 -3.29
C THR A 329 -26.68 -0.62 -3.48
N LYS A 330 -27.94 -0.28 -3.80
CA LYS A 330 -28.34 1.12 -3.99
C LYS A 330 -28.16 1.95 -2.72
N LEU A 331 -28.40 1.34 -1.56
CA LEU A 331 -28.21 1.98 -0.27
C LEU A 331 -26.72 2.22 0.01
N ARG A 332 -25.85 1.23 -0.24
CA ARG A 332 -24.39 1.36 -0.10
C ARG A 332 -23.84 2.46 -1.02
N GLN A 333 -24.22 2.46 -2.29
CA GLN A 333 -23.85 3.52 -3.26
C GLN A 333 -24.34 4.91 -2.82
N MET A 334 -25.54 5.01 -2.26
CA MET A 334 -26.05 6.28 -1.73
C MET A 334 -25.11 6.83 -0.65
N PHE A 335 -24.63 5.99 0.26
CA PHE A 335 -23.71 6.39 1.33
C PHE A 335 -22.32 6.73 0.79
N ALA A 336 -21.77 5.91 -0.12
CA ALA A 336 -20.52 6.21 -0.81
C ALA A 336 -20.57 7.61 -1.45
N PHE A 337 -21.60 7.90 -2.25
CA PHE A 337 -21.78 9.21 -2.88
C PHE A 337 -22.02 10.35 -1.89
N ALA A 338 -22.64 10.10 -0.74
CA ALA A 338 -22.83 11.13 0.28
C ALA A 338 -21.52 11.57 0.92
N GLY A 339 -20.60 10.62 1.14
CA GLY A 339 -19.26 10.85 1.70
C GLY A 339 -18.19 11.26 0.68
N MET A 340 -18.53 11.38 -0.61
CA MET A 340 -17.61 11.91 -1.63
C MET A 340 -17.62 13.44 -1.63
N ASP A 341 -16.43 14.02 -1.77
CA ASP A 341 -16.27 15.45 -2.03
C ASP A 341 -16.87 15.85 -3.39
N PRO A 342 -17.28 17.12 -3.58
CA PRO A 342 -17.91 17.56 -4.82
C PRO A 342 -17.07 17.37 -6.09
N ALA A 343 -15.75 17.54 -6.01
CA ALA A 343 -14.87 17.40 -7.18
C ALA A 343 -14.82 15.94 -7.63
N TYR A 344 -14.73 15.00 -6.69
CA TYR A 344 -14.79 13.57 -6.97
C TYR A 344 -16.14 13.16 -7.58
N GLN A 345 -17.25 13.70 -7.08
CA GLN A 345 -18.58 13.46 -7.65
C GLN A 345 -18.68 13.94 -9.11
N GLU A 346 -18.10 15.10 -9.42
CA GLU A 346 -18.05 15.66 -10.78
C GLU A 346 -17.23 14.78 -11.72
N CYS A 347 -16.06 14.31 -11.29
CA CYS A 347 -15.23 13.37 -12.06
C CYS A 347 -15.98 12.09 -12.47
N LEU A 348 -16.89 11.61 -11.62
CA LEU A 348 -17.70 10.43 -11.89
C LEU A 348 -19.01 10.76 -12.64
N GLY A 349 -19.45 12.02 -12.66
CA GLY A 349 -20.78 12.40 -13.15
C GLY A 349 -21.90 11.86 -12.25
N VAL A 350 -21.68 11.86 -10.93
CA VAL A 350 -22.70 11.52 -9.92
C VAL A 350 -23.03 12.77 -9.09
N ARG A 351 -24.14 12.73 -8.35
CA ARG A 351 -24.50 13.80 -7.43
C ARG A 351 -25.11 13.24 -6.16
N SER A 352 -24.74 13.82 -5.02
CA SER A 352 -25.42 13.63 -3.75
C SER A 352 -26.02 14.94 -3.26
N SER A 353 -27.22 14.87 -2.70
CA SER A 353 -27.91 16.04 -2.14
C SER A 353 -27.58 16.21 -0.66
N ASN A 354 -27.73 17.45 -0.15
CA ASN A 354 -27.58 17.72 1.28
C ASN A 354 -28.56 16.88 2.15
N LEU A 355 -29.74 16.56 1.60
CA LEU A 355 -30.69 15.66 2.26
C LEU A 355 -30.10 14.26 2.45
N ARG A 356 -29.45 13.69 1.42
CA ARG A 356 -28.79 12.37 1.53
C ARG A 356 -27.65 12.38 2.55
N ARG A 357 -26.86 13.47 2.59
CA ARG A 357 -25.82 13.64 3.62
C ARG A 357 -26.43 13.68 5.03
N SER A 358 -27.52 14.44 5.23
CA SER A 358 -28.22 14.50 6.52
C SER A 358 -28.80 13.15 6.94
N ILE A 359 -29.37 12.38 6.00
CA ILE A 359 -29.86 11.02 6.27
C ILE A 359 -28.69 10.11 6.67
N SER A 360 -27.56 10.21 5.98
CA SER A 360 -26.35 9.43 6.26
C SER A 360 -25.84 9.71 7.68
N ARG A 361 -25.66 10.99 8.04
CA ARG A 361 -25.25 11.40 9.40
C ARG A 361 -26.19 10.85 10.47
N LYS A 362 -27.51 10.95 10.27
CA LYS A 362 -28.50 10.47 11.24
C LYS A 362 -28.44 8.94 11.39
N MET A 363 -28.30 8.21 10.28
CA MET A 363 -28.11 6.76 10.29
C MET A 363 -26.85 6.35 11.06
N PHE A 364 -25.71 6.95 10.73
CA PHE A 364 -24.46 6.65 11.40
C PHE A 364 -24.46 7.07 12.88
N TRP A 365 -25.15 8.15 13.22
CA TRP A 365 -25.38 8.53 14.61
C TRP A 365 -26.18 7.48 15.37
N VAL A 366 -27.26 6.94 14.78
CA VAL A 366 -28.01 5.83 15.39
C VAL A 366 -27.12 4.60 15.56
N ALA A 367 -26.35 4.23 14.52
CA ALA A 367 -25.42 3.10 14.58
C ALA A 367 -24.37 3.28 15.69
N ALA A 368 -23.79 4.49 15.81
CA ALA A 368 -22.83 4.82 16.87
C ALA A 368 -23.46 4.71 18.26
N LYS A 369 -24.69 5.21 18.46
CA LYS A 369 -25.42 5.09 19.73
C LYS A 369 -25.75 3.65 20.08
N LEU A 370 -26.15 2.84 19.11
CA LEU A 370 -26.40 1.40 19.33
C LEU A 370 -25.11 0.67 19.70
N ARG A 371 -23.98 1.00 19.06
CA ARG A 371 -22.66 0.45 19.42
C ARG A 371 -22.26 0.84 20.83
N ASP A 372 -22.51 2.08 21.28
CA ASP A 372 -22.18 2.51 22.64
C ASP A 372 -22.91 1.68 23.72
N LEU A 373 -24.03 1.02 23.38
CA LEU A 373 -24.74 0.08 24.26
C LEU A 373 -24.09 -1.30 24.32
N LEU A 374 -23.25 -1.65 23.33
CA LEU A 374 -22.51 -2.90 23.31
C LEU A 374 -21.26 -2.79 24.17
N PRO A 375 -20.82 -3.88 24.82
CA PRO A 375 -19.52 -3.93 25.49
C PRO A 375 -18.40 -3.47 24.55
N PRO A 376 -17.34 -2.84 25.09
CA PRO A 376 -16.17 -2.52 24.27
C PRO A 376 -15.60 -3.80 23.67
N GLU A 377 -15.30 -3.75 22.38
CA GLU A 377 -14.63 -4.84 21.69
C GLU A 377 -13.21 -4.43 21.30
N PRO A 378 -12.28 -5.40 21.26
CA PRO A 378 -10.99 -5.22 20.62
C PRO A 378 -11.13 -4.82 19.16
N ASP A 379 -10.29 -3.89 18.73
CA ASP A 379 -10.20 -3.47 17.34
C ASP A 379 -8.82 -3.77 16.73
N ALA A 380 -8.54 -5.04 16.52
CA ALA A 380 -7.39 -5.49 15.74
C ALA A 380 -7.84 -5.93 14.35
N GLN A 381 -8.10 -4.96 13.47
CA GLN A 381 -8.57 -5.21 12.10
C GLN A 381 -7.64 -6.12 11.30
N SER A 382 -6.33 -6.00 11.54
CA SER A 382 -5.32 -6.89 10.96
C SER A 382 -5.65 -8.37 11.16
N LEU A 383 -6.38 -8.72 12.23
CA LEU A 383 -6.73 -10.08 12.61
C LEU A 383 -8.22 -10.41 12.40
N THR A 384 -8.98 -9.50 11.80
CA THR A 384 -10.40 -9.73 11.49
C THR A 384 -10.59 -10.63 10.27
N THR A 385 -11.83 -11.04 10.03
CA THR A 385 -12.21 -11.85 8.87
C THR A 385 -12.55 -10.97 7.68
N TYR A 386 -12.00 -11.32 6.52
CA TYR A 386 -12.27 -10.69 5.22
C TYR A 386 -12.93 -11.68 4.26
N LEU A 387 -13.52 -11.21 3.16
CA LEU A 387 -14.18 -12.08 2.19
C LEU A 387 -13.19 -12.98 1.46
N THR A 388 -11.99 -12.49 1.15
CA THR A 388 -10.92 -13.29 0.54
C THR A 388 -10.20 -14.16 1.58
N TYR A 389 -10.17 -13.72 2.83
CA TYR A 389 -9.38 -14.35 3.90
C TYR A 389 -10.29 -14.69 5.10
N PRO A 390 -11.20 -15.69 4.96
CA PRO A 390 -12.10 -16.09 6.04
C PRO A 390 -11.33 -16.52 7.30
N ASP A 391 -10.25 -17.27 7.07
CA ASP A 391 -9.38 -17.85 8.09
C ASP A 391 -8.23 -16.91 8.53
N GLY A 392 -8.24 -15.68 8.03
CA GLY A 392 -7.15 -14.72 8.22
C GLY A 392 -6.03 -14.95 7.21
N VAL A 393 -5.01 -14.09 7.26
CA VAL A 393 -3.86 -14.14 6.36
C VAL A 393 -2.66 -13.53 7.07
N ASP A 394 -1.52 -14.19 6.97
CA ASP A 394 -0.24 -13.65 7.42
C ASP A 394 0.20 -12.53 6.45
N VAL A 395 0.79 -11.47 6.99
CA VAL A 395 1.06 -10.25 6.23
C VAL A 395 2.04 -10.48 5.08
N GLU A 396 2.92 -11.47 5.20
CA GLU A 396 3.90 -11.89 4.22
C GLU A 396 3.27 -12.51 2.97
N ASP A 397 2.09 -13.11 3.10
CA ASP A 397 1.34 -13.73 2.00
C ASP A 397 0.43 -12.76 1.25
N LEU A 398 0.30 -11.52 1.73
CA LEU A 398 -0.53 -10.50 1.10
C LEU A 398 0.04 -10.03 -0.24
N GLY A 399 -0.87 -9.56 -1.11
CA GLY A 399 -0.54 -8.98 -2.40
C GLY A 399 -0.04 -10.00 -3.44
N VAL A 400 0.48 -9.48 -4.55
CA VAL A 400 1.00 -10.30 -5.65
C VAL A 400 2.38 -10.86 -5.31
N LYS A 401 2.65 -12.11 -5.67
CA LYS A 401 3.95 -12.75 -5.39
C LYS A 401 5.01 -12.33 -6.40
N GLU A 402 4.60 -12.03 -7.63
CA GLU A 402 5.48 -11.72 -8.75
C GLU A 402 5.05 -10.43 -9.47
N ARG A 403 5.88 -9.97 -10.40
CA ARG A 403 5.51 -8.89 -11.34
C ARG A 403 4.42 -9.41 -12.29
N SER A 404 3.52 -8.53 -12.73
CA SER A 404 2.44 -8.91 -13.65
C SER A 404 2.99 -9.50 -14.95
N ALA A 405 2.44 -10.64 -15.36
CA ALA A 405 2.75 -11.30 -16.62
C ALA A 405 2.26 -10.52 -17.85
N ARG A 406 1.37 -9.53 -17.68
CA ARG A 406 0.96 -8.63 -18.78
C ARG A 406 2.00 -7.56 -19.07
N MET A 407 2.82 -7.20 -18.08
CA MET A 407 3.87 -6.21 -18.27
C MET A 407 5.10 -6.89 -18.90
N PRO A 408 5.89 -6.18 -19.73
CA PRO A 408 7.08 -6.75 -20.32
C PRO A 408 8.03 -7.27 -19.25
N SER A 409 8.62 -8.44 -19.51
CA SER A 409 9.69 -9.00 -18.69
C SER A 409 10.93 -8.12 -18.78
N ALA A 410 11.76 -8.16 -17.73
CA ALA A 410 13.06 -7.52 -17.71
C ALA A 410 14.06 -8.20 -18.67
N CYS A 411 13.78 -9.46 -19.02
CA CYS A 411 14.57 -10.26 -19.94
C CYS A 411 13.62 -11.06 -20.85
N PRO A 412 12.90 -10.41 -21.79
CA PRO A 412 11.98 -11.10 -22.68
C PRO A 412 12.70 -12.00 -23.70
N PHE A 413 14.04 -11.98 -23.71
CA PHE A 413 14.89 -12.71 -24.62
C PHE A 413 15.54 -13.97 -24.00
N SER A 414 15.19 -14.37 -22.78
CA SER A 414 15.70 -15.61 -22.18
C SER A 414 15.28 -16.82 -23.04
N GLY A 415 16.21 -17.36 -23.83
CA GLY A 415 15.96 -18.45 -24.78
C GLY A 415 15.82 -18.04 -26.25
N SER A 416 15.94 -16.75 -26.60
CA SER A 416 16.01 -16.29 -28.00
C SER A 416 17.46 -16.21 -28.48
N ALA A 417 17.66 -16.29 -29.81
CA ALA A 417 18.98 -16.09 -30.44
C ALA A 417 19.57 -14.69 -30.20
N ILE A 418 18.78 -13.74 -29.70
CA ILE A 418 19.13 -12.32 -29.50
C ILE A 418 19.74 -12.07 -28.10
N GLY A 419 19.86 -13.12 -27.27
CA GLY A 419 20.72 -13.08 -26.08
C GLY A 419 20.06 -13.67 -24.85
N ALA A 420 20.44 -14.90 -24.51
CA ALA A 420 20.34 -15.38 -23.15
C ALA A 420 21.37 -14.63 -22.30
N ILE A 421 20.93 -13.60 -21.55
CA ILE A 421 21.74 -13.11 -20.43
C ILE A 421 21.61 -14.16 -19.33
N GLU A 422 22.53 -15.12 -19.28
CA GLU A 422 22.59 -16.12 -18.21
C GLU A 422 22.70 -15.42 -16.84
N GLY A 423 21.71 -15.64 -15.98
CA GLY A 423 21.86 -15.48 -14.53
C GLY A 423 21.77 -14.08 -13.93
N ARG A 424 21.34 -13.02 -14.64
CA ARG A 424 21.17 -11.68 -14.02
C ARG A 424 19.92 -10.93 -14.48
N SER A 425 18.76 -11.31 -13.96
CA SER A 425 17.57 -10.43 -14.00
C SER A 425 17.68 -9.35 -12.91
N ARG A 426 18.61 -8.40 -13.06
CA ARG A 426 18.72 -7.21 -12.17
C ARG A 426 18.10 -5.94 -12.77
N ALA A 427 17.19 -6.09 -13.73
CA ALA A 427 16.70 -4.95 -14.51
C ALA A 427 15.56 -4.14 -13.84
N PHE A 428 14.94 -4.67 -12.78
CA PHE A 428 13.97 -3.94 -11.96
C PHE A 428 14.39 -3.90 -10.49
N PRO A 429 13.98 -2.88 -9.73
CA PRO A 429 14.34 -2.79 -8.32
C PRO A 429 13.75 -3.97 -7.52
N GLU A 430 14.51 -4.50 -6.57
CA GLU A 430 13.98 -5.43 -5.56
C GLU A 430 13.49 -4.67 -4.32
N ALA A 431 14.07 -3.49 -4.06
CA ALA A 431 13.67 -2.56 -3.02
C ALA A 431 12.92 -1.37 -3.63
N GLN A 432 11.87 -0.91 -2.95
CA GLN A 432 11.15 0.27 -3.38
C GLN A 432 11.97 1.54 -3.14
N VAL A 433 12.19 2.29 -4.22
CA VAL A 433 12.81 3.62 -4.23
C VAL A 433 12.03 4.47 -5.22
N PRO A 434 11.14 5.38 -4.76
CA PRO A 434 10.42 6.25 -5.67
C PRO A 434 11.37 7.15 -6.44
N LEU A 435 11.11 7.31 -7.73
CA LEU A 435 11.91 8.17 -8.60
C LEU A 435 11.34 9.59 -8.63
N LEU A 436 12.18 10.61 -8.58
CA LEU A 436 11.76 12.00 -8.81
C LEU A 436 11.73 12.33 -10.30
N THR A 437 12.66 11.75 -11.06
CA THR A 437 12.75 11.89 -12.51
C THR A 437 13.07 10.55 -13.14
N ALA A 438 12.85 10.41 -14.45
CA ALA A 438 13.26 9.20 -15.17
C ALA A 438 14.79 8.99 -15.18
N GLY A 439 15.57 10.06 -14.98
CA GLY A 439 17.04 9.99 -14.91
C GLY A 439 17.58 9.32 -13.66
N ASP A 440 16.80 9.28 -12.58
CA ASP A 440 17.18 8.67 -11.30
C ASP A 440 17.10 7.13 -11.35
N ALA A 441 16.53 6.57 -12.41
CA ALA A 441 16.36 5.13 -12.56
C ALA A 441 17.70 4.41 -12.75
N VAL A 442 17.88 3.31 -12.03
CA VAL A 442 18.96 2.35 -12.29
C VAL A 442 18.81 1.85 -13.72
N GLN A 443 19.87 1.99 -14.52
CA GLN A 443 19.86 1.59 -15.92
C GLN A 443 20.09 0.08 -16.02
N PRO A 444 19.12 -0.70 -16.54
CA PRO A 444 19.29 -2.12 -16.72
C PRO A 444 20.28 -2.42 -17.84
N GLU A 445 21.02 -3.53 -17.72
CA GLU A 445 21.69 -4.13 -18.87
C GLU A 445 20.63 -4.69 -19.81
N LEU A 446 20.50 -4.08 -20.99
CA LEU A 446 19.48 -4.42 -21.98
C LEU A 446 20.14 -4.98 -23.24
N PRO A 447 19.55 -6.02 -23.85
CA PRO A 447 20.00 -6.51 -25.14
C PRO A 447 19.81 -5.47 -26.23
N THR A 448 20.54 -5.63 -27.33
CA THR A 448 20.40 -4.78 -28.51
C THR A 448 19.57 -5.51 -29.56
N VAL A 449 18.57 -4.84 -30.13
CA VAL A 449 17.71 -5.36 -31.20
C VAL A 449 17.85 -4.48 -32.44
N ASP A 450 17.67 -5.04 -33.63
CA ASP A 450 17.64 -4.28 -34.87
C ASP A 450 16.23 -3.78 -35.22
N TRP A 451 16.13 -2.94 -36.25
CA TRP A 451 14.84 -2.48 -36.74
C TRP A 451 14.00 -3.62 -37.33
N VAL A 452 14.60 -4.65 -37.92
CA VAL A 452 13.85 -5.76 -38.52
C VAL A 452 12.99 -6.44 -37.47
N GLU A 453 13.54 -6.65 -36.27
CA GLU A 453 12.78 -7.20 -35.14
C GLU A 453 11.67 -6.25 -34.68
N VAL A 454 11.98 -4.97 -34.45
CA VAL A 454 10.96 -3.98 -34.01
C VAL A 454 9.75 -3.94 -34.96
N HIS A 455 9.98 -4.02 -36.27
CA HIS A 455 8.92 -3.98 -37.27
C HIS A 455 7.99 -5.21 -37.28
N ARG A 456 8.36 -6.30 -36.59
CA ARG A 456 7.48 -7.48 -36.44
C ARG A 456 6.35 -7.24 -35.44
N HIS A 457 6.57 -6.33 -34.48
CA HIS A 457 5.64 -6.02 -33.41
C HIS A 457 4.82 -4.76 -33.75
N ASP A 458 3.89 -4.89 -34.70
CA ASP A 458 3.10 -3.78 -35.26
C ASP A 458 1.58 -3.83 -34.95
N LYS A 459 1.14 -4.75 -34.06
CA LYS A 459 -0.28 -4.97 -33.73
C LYS A 459 -0.64 -4.37 -32.37
N PRO A 460 -1.89 -3.93 -32.12
CA PRO A 460 -2.26 -3.27 -30.86
C PRO A 460 -2.04 -4.09 -29.58
N ASP A 461 -1.96 -5.41 -29.69
CA ASP A 461 -1.66 -6.38 -28.63
C ASP A 461 -0.26 -7.00 -28.76
N ASP A 462 0.54 -6.51 -29.70
CA ASP A 462 1.94 -6.84 -29.94
C ASP A 462 2.63 -5.63 -30.60
N LEU A 463 2.89 -4.57 -29.83
CA LEU A 463 3.34 -3.27 -30.35
C LEU A 463 4.63 -2.79 -29.70
N TRP A 464 5.70 -2.71 -30.49
CA TRP A 464 6.96 -2.11 -30.04
C TRP A 464 7.17 -0.73 -30.65
N VAL A 465 7.74 0.19 -29.87
CA VAL A 465 8.13 1.52 -30.34
C VAL A 465 9.53 1.88 -29.89
N VAL A 466 10.21 2.72 -30.67
CA VAL A 466 11.56 3.19 -30.37
C VAL A 466 11.51 4.66 -30.00
N PHE A 467 12.10 5.02 -28.86
CA PHE A 467 12.45 6.40 -28.54
C PHE A 467 13.65 6.44 -27.60
N ASP A 468 14.41 7.52 -27.68
CA ASP A 468 15.60 7.79 -26.89
C ASP A 468 16.62 6.64 -26.92
N GLY A 469 16.81 6.04 -28.10
CA GLY A 469 17.74 4.91 -28.30
C GLY A 469 17.30 3.57 -27.67
N HIS A 470 16.07 3.49 -27.17
CA HIS A 470 15.52 2.30 -26.51
C HIS A 470 14.25 1.80 -27.18
N VAL A 471 13.99 0.50 -27.03
CA VAL A 471 12.78 -0.18 -27.50
C VAL A 471 11.85 -0.44 -26.32
N TYR A 472 10.58 -0.12 -26.51
CA TYR A 472 9.53 -0.26 -25.52
C TYR A 472 8.42 -1.16 -26.05
N ASP A 473 8.08 -2.19 -25.29
CA ASP A 473 6.93 -3.05 -25.55
C ASP A 473 5.69 -2.43 -24.91
N LEU A 474 4.81 -1.88 -25.76
CA LEU A 474 3.59 -1.21 -25.33
C LEU A 474 2.35 -2.10 -25.49
N SER A 475 2.49 -3.41 -25.65
CA SER A 475 1.36 -4.31 -25.93
C SER A 475 0.26 -4.24 -24.87
N ALA A 476 0.63 -4.14 -23.60
CA ALA A 476 -0.32 -3.98 -22.48
C ALA A 476 -0.83 -2.54 -22.27
N PHE A 477 -0.37 -1.58 -23.06
CA PHE A 477 -0.68 -0.16 -22.89
C PHE A 477 -1.32 0.48 -24.13
N ALA A 478 -0.99 0.03 -25.33
CA ALA A 478 -1.22 0.75 -26.59
C ALA A 478 -2.69 1.19 -26.81
N LYS A 479 -3.65 0.34 -26.43
CA LYS A 479 -5.09 0.60 -26.56
C LYS A 479 -5.60 1.70 -25.62
N ASN A 480 -4.89 1.98 -24.53
CA ASN A 480 -5.25 2.95 -23.49
C ASN A 480 -4.33 4.17 -23.48
N HIS A 481 -3.46 4.32 -24.49
CA HIS A 481 -2.62 5.50 -24.62
C HIS A 481 -3.47 6.77 -24.78
N PRO A 482 -3.32 7.79 -23.92
CA PRO A 482 -4.14 9.01 -23.97
C PRO A 482 -4.04 9.76 -25.29
N GLY A 483 -2.89 9.71 -25.97
CA GLY A 483 -2.69 10.28 -27.30
C GLY A 483 -3.28 9.45 -28.45
N GLY A 484 -3.92 8.32 -28.14
CA GLY A 484 -4.55 7.39 -29.08
C GLY A 484 -3.61 6.33 -29.63
N LEU A 485 -4.18 5.15 -29.92
CA LEU A 485 -3.50 3.98 -30.47
C LEU A 485 -2.82 4.27 -31.83
N GLN A 486 -3.48 5.06 -32.69
CA GLN A 486 -3.00 5.31 -34.05
C GLN A 486 -1.66 6.06 -34.10
N VAL A 487 -1.36 6.88 -33.09
CA VAL A 487 -0.07 7.58 -32.98
C VAL A 487 1.05 6.57 -32.72
N LEU A 488 0.80 5.57 -31.88
CA LEU A 488 1.77 4.52 -31.54
C LEU A 488 1.98 3.55 -32.71
N VAL A 489 0.91 3.09 -33.37
CA VAL A 489 1.02 2.17 -34.52
C VAL A 489 1.79 2.80 -35.67
N ARG A 490 1.55 4.08 -35.98
CA ARG A 490 2.34 4.83 -36.97
C ARG A 490 3.79 5.06 -36.52
N GLY A 491 4.04 5.00 -35.22
CA GLY A 491 5.35 5.19 -34.61
C GLY A 491 6.26 3.97 -34.67
N ASN A 492 5.71 2.75 -34.78
CA ASN A 492 6.51 1.51 -34.84
C ASN A 492 7.58 1.52 -35.96
N ARG A 493 7.34 2.24 -37.05
CA ARG A 493 8.24 2.29 -38.23
C ARG A 493 9.32 3.38 -38.18
N LYS A 494 9.45 4.11 -37.08
CA LYS A 494 10.36 5.26 -36.99
C LYS A 494 10.80 5.53 -35.57
N ASP A 495 11.90 6.26 -35.44
CA ASP A 495 12.31 6.79 -34.13
C ASP A 495 11.32 7.88 -33.68
N MET A 496 10.64 7.61 -32.56
CA MET A 496 9.62 8.48 -31.98
C MET A 496 10.18 9.50 -31.00
N THR A 497 11.49 9.61 -30.81
CA THR A 497 12.14 10.54 -29.84
C THR A 497 11.63 11.96 -29.98
N ARG A 498 11.62 12.52 -31.20
CA ARG A 498 11.13 13.89 -31.43
C ARG A 498 9.64 14.03 -31.14
N ALA A 499 8.84 13.03 -31.51
CA ALA A 499 7.40 13.04 -31.27
C ALA A 499 7.08 12.92 -29.77
N TYR A 500 7.81 12.07 -29.05
CA TYR A 500 7.69 11.89 -27.62
C TYR A 500 8.06 13.17 -26.85
N ALA A 501 9.13 13.85 -27.25
CA ALA A 501 9.52 15.14 -26.67
C ALA A 501 8.49 16.25 -26.98
N ALA A 502 7.98 16.30 -28.21
CA ALA A 502 6.97 17.28 -28.62
C ALA A 502 5.61 17.10 -27.91
N ALA A 503 5.29 15.87 -27.50
CA ALA A 503 4.05 15.56 -26.77
C ALA A 503 4.03 16.07 -25.31
N LYS A 504 5.16 16.56 -24.78
CA LYS A 504 5.28 17.17 -23.43
C LYS A 504 4.74 16.28 -22.30
N HIS A 505 5.06 14.99 -22.34
CA HIS A 505 4.76 14.05 -21.26
C HIS A 505 5.31 14.54 -19.90
N THR A 506 4.53 14.33 -18.84
CA THR A 506 4.94 14.68 -17.46
C THR A 506 6.08 13.77 -16.97
N GLU A 507 6.83 14.20 -15.94
CA GLU A 507 7.86 13.35 -15.33
C GLU A 507 7.29 12.02 -14.81
N LEU A 508 6.08 12.04 -14.26
CA LEU A 508 5.37 10.83 -13.86
C LEU A 508 5.18 9.87 -15.04
N THR A 509 4.80 10.38 -16.21
CA THR A 509 4.66 9.56 -17.43
C THR A 509 6.01 9.04 -17.93
N LYS A 510 7.08 9.83 -17.84
CA LYS A 510 8.44 9.39 -18.22
C LYS A 510 8.94 8.26 -17.33
N VAL A 511 8.75 8.36 -16.01
CA VAL A 511 9.06 7.27 -15.07
C VAL A 511 8.22 6.02 -15.36
N PHE A 512 6.91 6.20 -15.61
CA PHE A 512 6.03 5.08 -15.95
C PHE A 512 6.50 4.33 -17.20
N ALA A 513 6.94 5.05 -18.24
CA ALA A 513 7.42 4.47 -19.49
C ALA A 513 8.60 3.50 -19.30
N LEU A 514 9.45 3.72 -18.29
CA LEU A 514 10.58 2.83 -17.97
C LEU A 514 10.15 1.39 -17.69
N ASN A 515 8.92 1.18 -17.21
CA ASN A 515 8.39 -0.17 -16.96
C ASN A 515 8.14 -0.99 -18.23
N PHE A 516 8.09 -0.36 -19.40
CA PHE A 516 7.87 -1.00 -20.69
C PHE A 516 9.14 -1.16 -21.52
N ARG A 517 10.29 -0.70 -20.99
CA ARG A 517 11.57 -0.72 -21.69
C ARG A 517 12.15 -2.14 -21.72
N ILE A 518 12.48 -2.64 -22.90
CA ILE A 518 12.90 -4.04 -23.11
C ILE A 518 14.26 -4.21 -23.78
N ALA A 519 14.72 -3.25 -24.58
CA ALA A 519 15.97 -3.37 -25.34
C ALA A 519 16.55 -1.99 -25.70
N ARG A 520 17.79 -1.99 -26.21
CA ARG A 520 18.41 -0.88 -26.94
C ARG A 520 18.24 -1.11 -28.44
N ILE A 521 18.04 -0.04 -29.21
CA ILE A 521 18.02 -0.15 -30.69
C ILE A 521 19.46 -0.15 -31.22
N ALA A 522 19.78 -1.04 -32.16
CA ALA A 522 21.04 -1.00 -32.88
C ALA A 522 21.16 0.34 -33.61
N PRO A 523 22.34 0.98 -33.64
CA PRO A 523 22.56 2.14 -34.49
C PRO A 523 22.22 1.74 -35.93
N ALA A 524 21.55 2.64 -36.66
CA ALA A 524 21.34 2.42 -38.08
C ALA A 524 22.70 2.16 -38.73
N PRO A 525 22.82 1.17 -39.65
CA PRO A 525 24.07 1.01 -40.39
C PRO A 525 24.43 2.37 -40.97
N SER A 526 25.63 2.86 -40.66
CA SER A 526 26.15 4.06 -41.30
C SER A 526 26.01 3.86 -42.81
N GLU A 527 25.44 4.84 -43.51
CA GLU A 527 25.63 4.95 -44.95
C GLU A 527 27.15 5.07 -45.16
N GLU A 528 27.80 3.93 -45.35
CA GLU A 528 29.17 3.90 -45.85
C GLU A 528 29.14 4.60 -47.20
N ASP A 529 30.00 5.61 -47.29
CA ASP A 529 30.31 6.44 -48.43
C ASP A 529 30.25 5.64 -49.76
N PRO A 530 29.45 6.04 -50.77
CA PRO A 530 29.37 5.35 -52.04
C PRO A 530 30.58 5.68 -52.93
N GLN A 531 31.79 5.46 -52.42
CA GLN A 531 33.05 5.61 -53.17
C GLN A 531 33.96 4.40 -52.94
N GLY A 532 33.52 3.26 -53.47
CA GLY A 532 34.40 2.16 -53.85
C GLY A 532 34.38 2.00 -55.37
N GLU A 533 35.09 2.86 -56.10
CA GLU A 533 35.43 2.56 -57.50
C GLU A 533 36.29 1.29 -57.56
N PRO A 534 36.12 0.43 -58.58
CA PRO A 534 36.93 -0.77 -58.73
C PRO A 534 38.31 -0.39 -59.28
N ALA A 535 39.32 -0.35 -58.40
CA ALA A 535 40.70 -0.20 -58.82
C ALA A 535 41.24 -1.53 -59.40
N GLY A 536 41.39 -1.55 -60.73
CA GLY A 536 42.55 -2.08 -61.43
C GLY A 536 42.82 -3.59 -61.39
N ALA A 537 42.44 -4.28 -62.46
CA ALA A 537 43.10 -5.53 -62.85
C ALA A 537 44.55 -5.22 -63.27
N GLU A 538 45.51 -5.66 -62.47
CA GLU A 538 46.94 -5.58 -62.77
C GLU A 538 47.33 -6.71 -63.73
N ALA A 539 47.84 -6.34 -64.90
CA ALA A 539 48.42 -7.24 -65.88
C ALA A 539 49.81 -7.70 -65.44
N ALA A 540 50.08 -9.00 -65.51
CA ALA A 540 51.38 -9.59 -65.21
C ALA A 540 52.37 -9.45 -66.39
N PRO A 541 53.67 -9.21 -66.14
CA PRO A 541 54.76 -9.57 -67.04
C PRO A 541 55.40 -10.90 -66.56
N ALA A 542 55.95 -11.80 -67.36
CA ALA A 542 56.24 -11.90 -68.80
C ALA A 542 56.20 -13.39 -69.20
#